data_AF-A0A1H0XJZ5-F1
#
_entry.id   AF-A0A1H0XJZ5-F1
#
_cell.length_a   1.000
_cell.length_b   1.000
_cell.length_c   1.000
_cell.angle_alpha   90.00
_cell.angle_beta   90.00
_cell.angle_gamma   90.00
#
_symmetry.space_group_name_H-M   'P 1'
#
loop_
_entity.id
_entity.type
_entity.pdbx_description
1 polymer ?
#
loop_
_entity_poly.entity_id
_entity_poly.type
_entity_poly.pdbx_seq_one_letter_code
_entity_poly.pdbx_strand_id
1 'polypeptide(L)' 'MTTYRVVWSVDIDVDGDHRAAAEACARHYFQPRIAEGDPDSSCVFEVTGPNNKPALVDLVPSLCDLIGDDTE' A
#
# COMPACT_ATOMS: atom_id res chain seq x y z
N MET A 1 22.27 14.47 12.81
CA MET A 1 21.79 13.27 12.09
C MET A 1 21.45 13.71 10.67
N THR A 2 21.85 12.95 9.66
CA THR A 2 21.59 13.28 8.25
C THR A 2 20.37 12.50 7.79
N THR A 3 19.38 13.20 7.23
CA THR A 3 18.14 12.60 6.74
C THR A 3 18.25 12.34 5.25
N TYR A 4 17.92 11.12 4.83
CA TYR A 4 17.89 10.73 3.41
C TYR A 4 16.46 10.34 3.04
N ARG A 5 16.00 10.82 1.88
CA ARG A 5 14.74 10.40 1.26
C ARG A 5 15.04 9.43 0.13
N VAL A 6 14.49 8.22 0.21
CA VAL A 6 14.56 7.20 -0.84
C VAL A 6 13.17 7.07 -1.46
N VAL A 7 13.09 7.14 -2.79
CA VAL A 7 11.85 6.95 -3.56
C VAL A 7 12.09 5.79 -4.51
N TRP A 8 11.13 4.87 -4.60
CA TRP A 8 11.15 3.75 -5.52
C TRP A 8 9.78 3.64 -6.20
N SER A 9 9.76 3.14 -7.42
CA SER A 9 8.55 2.99 -8.24
C SER A 9 8.55 1.62 -8.91
N VAL A 10 7.36 1.06 -9.11
CA VAL A 10 7.14 -0.23 -9.76
C VAL A 10 5.88 -0.14 -10.63
N ASP A 11 5.94 -0.73 -11.81
CA ASP A 11 4.77 -0.89 -12.68
C ASP A 11 3.99 -2.12 -12.23
N ILE A 12 2.70 -1.94 -11.96
CA ILE A 12 1.78 -2.99 -11.50
C ILE A 12 0.68 -3.12 -12.54
N ASP A 13 0.60 -4.30 -13.16
CA ASP A 13 -0.45 -4.62 -14.12
C ASP A 13 -1.63 -5.28 -13.39
N VAL A 14 -2.74 -4.55 -13.27
CA VAL A 14 -3.97 -5.01 -12.61
C VAL A 14 -5.20 -4.49 -13.35
N ASP A 15 -6.23 -5.33 -13.41
CA ASP A 15 -7.58 -4.87 -13.73
C ASP A 15 -8.13 -4.08 -12.54
N GLY A 16 -8.30 -2.77 -12.68
CA GLY A 16 -8.87 -1.94 -11.61
C GLY A 16 -8.46 -0.48 -11.66
N ASP A 17 -8.63 0.19 -10.52
CA ASP A 17 -8.27 1.59 -10.32
C ASP A 17 -6.95 1.74 -9.54
N HIS A 18 -6.61 2.99 -9.19
CA HIS A 18 -5.43 3.31 -8.39
C HIS A 18 -5.34 2.54 -7.08
N ARG A 19 -6.48 2.20 -6.47
CA ARG A 19 -6.53 1.46 -5.22
C ARG A 19 -6.21 -0.02 -5.43
N ALA A 20 -6.75 -0.63 -6.48
CA ALA A 20 -6.39 -2.02 -6.83
C ALA A 20 -4.88 -2.17 -7.07
N ALA A 21 -4.25 -1.19 -7.74
CA ALA A 21 -2.80 -1.18 -7.95
C ALA A 21 -2.01 -1.03 -6.64
N ALA A 22 -2.48 -0.19 -5.71
CA ALA A 22 -1.89 -0.05 -4.38
C ALA A 22 -2.01 -1.36 -3.57
N GLU A 23 -3.18 -1.99 -3.55
CA GLU A 23 -3.44 -3.25 -2.84
C GLU A 23 -2.58 -4.40 -3.40
N ALA A 24 -2.44 -4.48 -4.73
CA ALA A 24 -1.53 -5.45 -5.36
C ALA A 24 -0.07 -5.18 -4.98
N CYS A 25 0.39 -3.92 -5.01
CA CYS A 25 1.74 -3.56 -4.60
C CYS A 25 2.01 -3.93 -3.13
N ALA A 26 1.08 -3.59 -2.24
CA ALA A 26 1.12 -3.94 -0.82
C ALA A 26 1.24 -5.46 -0.62
N ARG A 27 0.40 -6.25 -1.32
CA ARG A 27 0.45 -7.72 -1.28
C ARG A 27 1.74 -8.31 -1.84
N HIS A 28 2.33 -7.72 -2.88
CA HIS A 28 3.55 -8.28 -3.47
C HIS A 28 4.82 -7.98 -2.69
N TYR A 29 4.93 -6.78 -2.11
CA TYR A 29 6.21 -6.29 -1.56
C TYR A 29 6.18 -6.05 -0.05
N PHE A 30 5.01 -5.91 0.56
CA PHE A 30 4.86 -5.52 1.96
C PHE A 30 4.06 -6.52 2.81
N GLN A 31 3.52 -7.59 2.21
CA GLN A 31 2.69 -8.58 2.89
C GLN A 31 3.27 -9.14 4.20
N PRO A 32 4.58 -9.46 4.31
CA PRO A 32 5.14 -9.92 5.59
C PRO A 32 5.09 -8.85 6.68
N ARG A 33 5.34 -7.59 6.34
CA ARG A 33 5.35 -6.46 7.29
C ARG A 33 3.92 -6.04 7.70
N ILE A 34 2.99 -6.15 6.75
CA ILE A 34 1.56 -5.94 7.01
C ILE A 34 1.03 -7.04 7.94
N ALA A 35 1.40 -8.31 7.71
CA ALA A 35 0.97 -9.44 8.55
C ALA A 35 1.54 -9.39 9.98
N GLU A 36 2.70 -8.76 10.18
CA GLU A 36 3.28 -8.52 11.50
C GLU A 36 2.59 -7.37 12.27
N GLY A 37 1.58 -6.73 11.66
CA GLY A 37 0.79 -5.69 12.30
C GLY A 37 1.57 -4.39 12.53
N ASP A 38 2.65 -4.16 11.78
CA ASP A 38 3.52 -2.99 11.93
C ASP A 38 2.87 -1.75 11.27
N PRO A 39 2.31 -0.81 12.07
CA PRO A 39 1.60 0.36 11.55
C PRO A 39 2.56 1.43 11.00
N ASP A 40 3.88 1.31 11.26
CA ASP A 40 4.90 2.22 10.73
C ASP A 40 5.28 1.90 9.28
N SER A 41 4.79 0.77 8.74
CA SER A 41 4.87 0.47 7.31
C SER A 41 3.86 1.34 6.55
N SER A 42 4.22 2.60 6.31
CA SER A 42 3.46 3.59 5.53
C SER A 42 2.75 2.97 4.32
N CYS A 43 1.47 2.66 4.47
CA CYS A 43 0.63 2.11 3.39
C CYS A 43 -0.04 3.22 2.57
N VAL A 44 0.62 4.38 2.49
CA VAL A 44 0.22 5.48 1.63
C VAL A 44 1.03 5.38 0.34
N PHE A 45 0.35 5.02 -0.74
CA PHE A 45 0.93 4.88 -2.07
C PHE A 45 0.58 6.10 -2.92
N GLU A 46 1.57 6.69 -3.59
CA GLU A 46 1.29 7.58 -4.72
C GLU A 46 1.20 6.72 -5.98
N VAL A 47 -0.01 6.51 -6.48
CA VAL A 47 -0.27 5.70 -7.67
C VAL A 47 -0.53 6.63 -8.84
N THR A 48 0.16 6.43 -9.96
CA THR A 48 -0.08 7.17 -11.20
C THR A 48 -0.82 6.27 -12.17
N GLY A 49 -2.04 6.67 -12.52
CA GLY A 49 -2.87 5.94 -13.48
C GLY A 49 -2.56 6.32 -14.93
N PRO A 50 -3.21 5.66 -15.91
CA PRO A 50 -2.91 5.81 -17.35
C PRO A 50 -3.08 7.24 -17.90
N ASN A 51 -3.84 8.11 -17.21
CA ASN A 51 -4.00 9.52 -17.57
C ASN A 51 -2.87 10.43 -17.00
N ASN A 52 -1.77 9.86 -16.51
CA ASN A 52 -0.67 10.57 -15.83
C ASN A 52 -1.11 11.45 -14.65
N LYS A 53 -2.24 11.11 -14.02
CA LYS A 53 -2.72 11.79 -12.82
C LYS A 53 -2.41 10.95 -11.58
N PRO A 54 -1.55 11.45 -10.67
CA PRO A 54 -1.25 10.76 -9.43
C PRO A 54 -2.42 10.86 -8.45
N ALA A 55 -2.61 9.82 -7.66
CA ALA A 55 -3.54 9.77 -6.54
C ALA A 55 -2.81 9.18 -5.33
N LEU A 56 -3.00 9.79 -4.17
CA LEU A 56 -2.56 9.23 -2.89
C LEU A 56 -3.62 8.23 -2.43
N VAL A 57 -3.22 6.98 -2.24
CA VAL A 57 -4.05 5.89 -1.75
C VAL A 57 -3.53 5.48 -0.39
N ASP A 58 -4.34 5.69 0.64
CA ASP A 58 -4.07 5.19 1.99
C ASP A 58 -4.80 3.85 2.20
N LEU A 59 -4.04 2.77 2.38
CA LEU A 59 -4.60 1.44 2.64
C LEU A 59 -4.76 1.12 4.14
N VAL A 60 -4.32 1.98 5.05
CA VAL A 60 -4.45 1.78 6.51
C VAL A 60 -5.91 1.53 6.93
N PRO A 61 -6.93 2.29 6.46
CA PRO A 61 -8.31 2.10 6.91
C PRO A 61 -8.87 0.71 6.58
N SER A 62 -8.37 0.06 5.52
CA SER A 62 -8.89 -1.23 5.05
C SER A 62 -8.08 -2.42 5.50
N LEU A 63 -6.90 -2.18 6.07
CA LEU A 63 -6.12 -3.18 6.80
C LEU A 63 -6.54 -3.30 8.27
N CYS A 64 -7.06 -2.22 8.87
CA CYS A 64 -7.68 -2.28 10.20
C CYS A 64 -8.86 -3.26 10.25
N ASP A 65 -9.67 -3.36 9.18
CA ASP A 65 -10.77 -4.32 9.08
C ASP A 65 -10.30 -5.78 8.89
N LEU A 66 -9.02 -6.01 8.56
CA LEU A 66 -8.45 -7.36 8.42
C LEU A 66 -7.87 -7.91 9.74
N ILE A 67 -7.66 -7.04 10.74
CA ILE A 67 -7.10 -7.41 12.06
C ILE A 67 -8.20 -7.75 13.07
N GLY A 68 -9.48 -7.55 12.72
CA GLY A 68 -10.62 -7.90 13.56
C GLY A 68 -11.46 -9.02 12.94
N ASP A 69 -11.31 -10.23 13.46
CA ASP A 69 -12.39 -11.16 13.86
C ASP A 69 -11.93 -12.63 13.72
N ASP A 70 -11.11 -13.10 14.65
CA ASP A 70 -10.89 -14.52 14.87
C ASP A 70 -10.64 -14.75 16.38
N THR A 71 -11.67 -14.47 17.17
CA THR A 71 -11.81 -15.03 18.53
C THR A 71 -13.30 -15.26 18.84
N GLU A 72 -13.82 -16.42 18.40
CA GLU A 72 -14.85 -17.16 19.15
C GLU A 72 -14.20 -18.29 19.96
#